data_AF-A0A353Q8J9-F1
#
_entry.id   AF-A0A353Q8J9-F1
#
_cell.length_a   1.000
_cell.length_b   1.000
_cell.length_c   1.000
_cell.angle_alpha   90.00
_cell.angle_beta   90.00
_cell.angle_gamma   90.00
#
_symmetry.space_group_name_H-M   'P 1'
#
loop_
_entity.id
_entity.type
_entity.pdbx_description
1 polymer ?
#
loop_
_entity_poly.entity_id
_entity_poly.type
_entity_poly.pdbx_seq_one_letter_code
_entity_poly.pdbx_strand_id
1 'polypeptide(L)'
;MLALCSFSSCQDSKDKTDEQEKPEVPATGDVTVYVTTNNRSQDFRKQAADFSKKSNMSPTTIKLQPATRYQTMDGFGAAITGSTCFNLMKMTKENRAKFLKETFSPTEGMGQSYIRISIGCSDFSLSEYTLCDTPGLENFALTSEETEYVIPILKEILAINPEVKIMGSPWTPPRWMKVNNLTDLQPFNSWTSGQLNPAHYGDYADYFVKWIHAFEEQGINIYSVTPQNEPLNRGNSASLFMGWREQLEFVKNHLVPKFKAAAFKTKIYLFDHNFNYDNMPDQNDYPVKIYDAGIDADVVAGAAYHNYGGDKSELLDIHQKYPDRELVFTETSIGTWNDGRNLEVRLIEDMREVALGTINNWAKGVIVWNLML
;
A
#
# COMPACT_ATOMS: atom_id res chain seq x y z
N MET A 1 -16.16 -20.47 -39.49
CA MET A 1 -16.89 -19.19 -39.42
C MET A 1 -16.09 -18.32 -38.46
N LEU A 2 -15.25 -17.44 -39.02
CA LEU A 2 -14.34 -16.57 -38.29
C LEU A 2 -15.16 -15.50 -37.54
N ALA A 3 -14.90 -15.32 -36.25
CA ALA A 3 -15.31 -14.13 -35.51
C ALA A 3 -14.03 -13.37 -35.14
N LEU A 4 -13.75 -12.30 -35.88
CA LEU A 4 -12.70 -11.34 -35.56
C LEU A 4 -13.08 -10.58 -34.29
N CYS A 5 -12.23 -10.65 -33.27
CA CYS A 5 -12.25 -9.71 -32.15
C CYS A 5 -11.50 -8.44 -32.57
N SER A 6 -12.21 -7.32 -32.67
CA SER A 6 -11.62 -6.01 -32.95
C SER A 6 -10.96 -5.48 -31.67
N PHE A 7 -9.64 -5.38 -31.69
CA PHE A 7 -8.86 -4.58 -30.75
C PHE A 7 -8.94 -3.11 -31.18
N SER A 8 -9.56 -2.25 -30.37
CA SER A 8 -9.40 -0.80 -30.53
C SER A 8 -8.13 -0.34 -29.82
N SER A 9 -7.05 -0.32 -30.61
CA SER A 9 -5.87 0.54 -30.40
C SER A 9 -6.27 2.00 -30.56
N CYS A 10 -5.66 2.91 -29.80
CA CYS A 10 -5.67 4.34 -30.12
C CYS A 10 -5.20 4.51 -31.56
N GLN A 11 -6.09 5.02 -32.41
CA GLN A 11 -5.80 5.38 -33.77
C GLN A 11 -6.21 6.84 -33.92
N ASP A 12 -5.24 7.70 -34.21
CA ASP A 12 -5.44 9.11 -34.54
C ASP A 12 -6.27 9.20 -35.83
N SER A 13 -7.60 9.22 -35.69
CA SER A 13 -8.51 9.56 -36.78
C SER A 13 -8.79 11.07 -36.73
N LYS A 14 -8.20 11.79 -37.68
CA LYS A 14 -8.54 13.18 -37.99
C LYS A 14 -9.99 13.22 -38.47
N ASP A 15 -10.92 13.60 -37.60
CA ASP A 15 -12.24 14.05 -38.01
C ASP A 15 -12.53 15.43 -37.39
N LYS A 16 -12.83 16.38 -38.27
CA LYS A 16 -13.15 17.77 -37.95
C LYS A 16 -14.47 17.81 -37.19
N THR A 17 -14.40 18.11 -35.90
CA THR A 17 -15.54 18.52 -35.08
C THR A 17 -15.25 19.90 -34.52
N ASP A 18 -16.24 20.78 -34.53
CA ASP A 18 -16.19 22.17 -34.06
C ASP A 18 -15.34 22.30 -32.78
N GLU A 19 -14.15 22.89 -32.92
CA GLU A 19 -13.38 23.38 -31.79
C GLU A 19 -14.14 24.59 -31.21
N GLN A 20 -15.07 24.33 -30.28
CA GLN A 20 -15.30 25.32 -29.23
C GLN A 20 -13.95 25.53 -28.56
N GLU A 21 -13.37 26.71 -28.75
CA GLU A 21 -12.17 27.17 -28.04
C GLU A 21 -12.36 26.87 -26.55
N LYS A 22 -11.73 25.80 -26.06
CA LYS A 22 -11.62 25.55 -24.63
C LYS A 22 -10.88 26.77 -24.08
N PRO A 23 -11.44 27.52 -23.11
CA PRO A 23 -10.80 28.73 -22.62
C PRO A 23 -9.33 28.46 -22.29
N GLU A 24 -8.43 29.28 -22.84
CA GLU A 24 -7.00 29.26 -22.50
C GLU A 24 -6.88 29.58 -21.01
N VAL A 25 -6.60 28.55 -20.21
CA VAL A 25 -6.34 28.72 -18.79
C VAL A 25 -4.87 29.10 -18.62
N PRO A 26 -4.53 30.11 -17.80
CA PRO A 26 -3.15 30.53 -17.59
C PRO A 26 -2.28 29.37 -17.09
N ALA A 27 -1.06 29.27 -17.63
CA ALA A 27 -0.07 28.28 -17.20
C ALA A 27 0.66 28.67 -15.89
N THR A 28 0.43 29.90 -15.40
CA THR A 28 1.10 30.51 -14.25
C THR A 28 0.11 31.36 -13.45
N GLY A 29 0.24 31.36 -12.12
CA GLY A 29 -0.58 32.16 -11.19
C GLY A 29 -0.21 31.85 -9.74
N ASP A 30 -0.86 32.52 -8.79
CA ASP A 30 -0.60 32.33 -7.35
C ASP A 30 -0.91 30.90 -6.85
N VAL A 31 -1.90 30.25 -7.45
CA VAL A 31 -2.40 28.91 -7.09
C VAL A 31 -2.28 27.97 -8.28
N THR A 32 -1.60 26.83 -8.08
CA THR A 32 -1.58 25.73 -9.05
C THR A 32 -2.73 24.77 -8.79
N VAL A 33 -3.44 24.37 -9.84
CA VAL A 33 -4.61 23.48 -9.77
C VAL A 33 -4.40 22.30 -10.73
N TYR A 34 -4.76 21.10 -10.28
CA TYR A 34 -4.82 19.90 -11.13
C TYR A 34 -6.26 19.41 -11.15
N VAL A 35 -6.77 19.11 -12.34
CA VAL A 35 -8.17 18.72 -12.51
C VAL A 35 -8.29 17.47 -13.38
N THR A 36 -9.05 16.51 -12.87
CA THR A 36 -9.52 15.33 -13.61
C THR A 36 -11.04 15.31 -13.53
N THR A 37 -11.70 15.12 -14.67
CA THR A 37 -13.16 14.87 -14.71
C THR A 37 -13.42 13.41 -14.98
N ASN A 38 -14.52 12.87 -14.44
CA ASN A 38 -14.83 11.44 -14.55
C ASN A 38 -15.05 10.98 -16.01
N ASN A 39 -15.51 11.90 -16.87
CA ASN A 39 -15.60 11.73 -18.33
C ASN A 39 -14.31 12.07 -19.12
N ARG A 40 -13.19 12.34 -18.43
CA ARG A 40 -11.87 12.72 -18.99
C ARG A 40 -11.84 13.94 -19.91
N SER A 41 -12.84 14.82 -19.86
CA SER A 41 -12.77 16.13 -20.53
C SER A 41 -11.56 16.97 -20.06
N GLN A 42 -11.11 16.72 -18.82
CA GLN A 42 -9.83 17.11 -18.26
C GLN A 42 -9.18 15.87 -17.63
N ASP A 43 -7.88 15.71 -17.85
CA ASP A 43 -7.12 14.54 -17.40
C ASP A 43 -5.81 15.02 -16.78
N PHE A 44 -5.77 15.02 -15.43
CA PHE A 44 -4.70 15.59 -14.61
C PHE A 44 -4.20 16.96 -15.13
N ARG A 45 -5.14 17.78 -15.62
CA ARG A 45 -4.83 19.00 -16.36
C ARG A 45 -4.35 20.08 -15.40
N LYS A 46 -3.09 20.49 -15.55
CA LYS A 46 -2.52 21.64 -14.83
C LYS A 46 -3.17 22.95 -15.28
N GLN A 47 -3.56 23.76 -14.30
CA GLN A 47 -4.21 25.05 -14.43
C GLN A 47 -3.63 26.00 -13.37
N ALA A 48 -3.84 27.30 -13.55
CA ALA A 48 -3.49 28.30 -12.54
C ALA A 48 -4.63 29.28 -12.29
N ALA A 49 -4.65 29.83 -11.08
CA ALA A 49 -5.55 30.89 -10.66
C ALA A 49 -4.81 31.90 -9.77
N ASP A 50 -5.21 33.16 -9.83
CA ASP A 50 -4.69 34.22 -8.97
C ASP A 50 -5.61 34.49 -7.78
N PHE A 51 -5.05 35.03 -6.69
CA PHE A 51 -5.87 35.46 -5.57
C PHE A 51 -6.76 36.64 -5.95
N SER A 52 -8.05 36.55 -5.58
CA SER A 52 -8.95 37.70 -5.69
C SER A 52 -8.55 38.79 -4.71
N LYS A 53 -8.40 40.03 -5.21
CA LYS A 53 -8.21 41.24 -4.39
C LYS A 53 -9.51 41.77 -3.77
N LYS A 54 -10.67 41.21 -4.14
CA LYS A 54 -11.99 41.60 -3.63
C LYS A 54 -12.38 40.73 -2.45
N SER A 55 -13.09 41.33 -1.49
CA SER A 55 -13.71 40.58 -0.38
C SER A 55 -14.62 39.48 -0.94
N ASN A 56 -14.41 38.24 -0.48
CA ASN A 56 -15.22 37.12 -0.90
C ASN A 56 -16.56 37.12 -0.15
N MET A 57 -17.65 37.38 -0.88
CA MET A 57 -19.03 37.32 -0.37
C MET A 57 -19.80 36.09 -0.89
N SER A 58 -19.10 35.10 -1.47
CA SER A 58 -19.73 33.90 -2.01
C SER A 58 -20.32 33.04 -0.88
N PRO A 59 -21.58 32.57 -1.01
CA PRO A 59 -22.17 31.64 -0.05
C PRO A 59 -21.50 30.26 -0.04
N THR A 60 -20.69 29.90 -1.05
CA THR A 60 -20.00 28.61 -1.18
C THR A 60 -18.50 28.73 -0.86
N THR A 61 -18.17 29.33 0.28
CA THR A 61 -16.79 29.59 0.69
C THR A 61 -16.25 28.51 1.65
N ILE A 62 -15.18 27.83 1.26
CA ILE A 62 -14.39 26.96 2.17
C ILE A 62 -13.26 27.79 2.77
N LYS A 63 -13.18 27.86 4.11
CA LYS A 63 -12.14 28.58 4.83
C LYS A 63 -11.20 27.61 5.54
N LEU A 64 -9.92 27.64 5.17
CA LEU A 64 -8.88 26.91 5.88
C LEU A 64 -8.62 27.56 7.25
N GLN A 65 -8.44 26.75 8.29
CA GLN A 65 -8.11 27.19 9.64
C GLN A 65 -6.72 26.67 10.05
N PRO A 66 -5.63 27.41 9.77
CA PRO A 66 -4.27 26.93 10.07
C PRO A 66 -3.94 26.83 11.56
N ALA A 67 -4.84 27.13 12.50
CA ALA A 67 -4.60 26.86 13.91
C ALA A 67 -5.10 25.46 14.33
N THR A 68 -6.04 24.89 13.58
CA THR A 68 -6.57 23.55 13.81
C THR A 68 -5.68 22.54 13.06
N ARG A 69 -5.12 21.58 13.80
CA ARG A 69 -4.21 20.56 13.28
C ARG A 69 -4.79 19.17 13.52
N TYR A 70 -4.48 18.27 12.59
CA TYR A 70 -4.82 16.86 12.64
C TYR A 70 -3.53 16.04 12.46
N GLN A 71 -3.59 14.86 11.84
CA GLN A 71 -2.42 14.05 11.59
C GLN A 71 -1.44 14.69 10.59
N THR A 72 -0.15 14.39 10.76
CA THR A 72 0.87 14.64 9.72
C THR A 72 0.79 13.55 8.64
N MET A 73 0.85 13.94 7.37
CA MET A 73 0.79 13.01 6.24
C MET A 73 2.15 12.38 5.94
N ASP A 74 2.16 11.06 5.81
CA ASP A 74 3.34 10.29 5.44
C ASP A 74 3.50 10.18 3.92
N GLY A 75 2.41 9.98 3.17
CA GLY A 75 2.47 9.98 1.71
C GLY A 75 1.32 9.19 1.04
N PHE A 76 1.39 9.12 -0.28
CA PHE A 76 0.39 8.45 -1.12
C PHE A 76 1.10 7.64 -2.22
N GLY A 77 0.52 6.53 -2.64
CA GLY A 77 1.05 5.78 -3.78
C GLY A 77 0.37 4.45 -4.04
N ALA A 78 1.15 3.50 -4.53
CA ALA A 78 0.67 2.20 -5.02
C ALA A 78 1.65 1.07 -4.66
N ALA A 79 1.21 -0.18 -4.83
CA ALA A 79 2.06 -1.34 -4.64
C ALA A 79 3.00 -1.58 -5.84
N ILE A 80 4.27 -1.89 -5.55
CA ILE A 80 5.30 -2.27 -6.53
C ILE A 80 5.51 -3.79 -6.43
N THR A 81 4.59 -4.53 -7.01
CA THR A 81 4.56 -6.00 -7.01
C THR A 81 5.49 -6.59 -8.08
N GLY A 82 5.71 -7.91 -8.04
CA GLY A 82 6.43 -8.63 -9.09
C GLY A 82 5.81 -8.39 -10.49
N SER A 83 4.48 -8.42 -10.60
CA SER A 83 3.73 -8.14 -11.83
C SER A 83 3.91 -6.70 -12.32
N THR A 84 3.84 -5.72 -11.41
CA THR A 84 4.14 -4.32 -11.73
C THR A 84 5.56 -4.19 -12.30
N CYS A 85 6.55 -4.79 -11.63
CA CYS A 85 7.94 -4.71 -12.06
C CYS A 85 8.18 -5.43 -13.39
N PHE A 86 7.56 -6.59 -13.59
CA PHE A 86 7.62 -7.34 -14.84
C PHE A 86 7.08 -6.52 -16.01
N ASN A 87 5.90 -5.89 -15.86
CA ASN A 87 5.31 -5.05 -16.90
C ASN A 87 6.17 -3.82 -17.20
N LEU A 88 6.71 -3.15 -16.18
CA LEU A 88 7.64 -2.04 -16.37
C LEU A 88 8.92 -2.48 -17.10
N MET A 89 9.43 -3.68 -16.81
CA MET A 89 10.60 -4.24 -17.49
C MET A 89 10.34 -4.64 -18.94
N LYS A 90 9.08 -4.84 -19.34
CA LYS A 90 8.69 -5.06 -20.76
C LYS A 90 8.69 -3.77 -21.59
N MET A 91 8.64 -2.60 -20.95
CA MET A 91 8.76 -1.32 -21.64
C MET A 91 10.21 -1.08 -22.10
N THR A 92 10.39 -0.22 -23.10
CA THR A 92 11.74 0.33 -23.38
C THR A 92 12.22 1.12 -22.17
N LYS A 93 13.55 1.18 -21.96
CA LYS A 93 14.14 1.94 -20.85
C LYS A 93 13.69 3.41 -20.83
N GLU A 94 13.57 4.02 -22.00
CA GLU A 94 13.10 5.41 -22.15
C GLU A 94 11.64 5.57 -21.69
N ASN A 95 10.73 4.71 -22.16
CA ASN A 95 9.31 4.81 -21.79
C ASN A 95 9.10 4.49 -20.31
N ARG A 96 9.83 3.52 -19.75
CA ARG A 96 9.79 3.24 -18.31
C ARG A 96 10.27 4.43 -17.50
N ALA A 97 11.42 5.01 -17.85
CA ALA A 97 11.96 6.17 -17.14
C ALA A 97 11.00 7.37 -17.20
N LYS A 98 10.34 7.58 -18.34
CA LYS A 98 9.30 8.61 -18.49
C LYS A 98 8.10 8.35 -17.57
N PHE A 99 7.55 7.14 -17.60
CA PHE A 99 6.41 6.76 -16.75
C PHE A 99 6.74 6.90 -15.25
N LEU A 100 7.89 6.39 -14.82
CA LEU A 100 8.33 6.50 -13.43
C LEU A 100 8.57 7.96 -13.04
N LYS A 101 9.11 8.80 -13.93
CA LYS A 101 9.28 10.24 -13.65
C LYS A 101 7.93 10.95 -13.50
N GLU A 102 6.99 10.72 -14.42
CA GLU A 102 5.63 11.29 -14.34
C GLU A 102 4.90 10.84 -13.06
N THR A 103 5.18 9.64 -12.56
CA THR A 103 4.55 9.08 -11.36
C THR A 103 5.20 9.57 -10.06
N PHE A 104 6.53 9.49 -9.96
CA PHE A 104 7.26 9.65 -8.68
C PHE A 104 7.95 11.00 -8.52
N SER A 105 8.25 11.74 -9.59
CA SER A 105 8.96 13.01 -9.46
C SER A 105 8.09 14.05 -8.73
N PRO A 106 8.55 14.66 -7.63
CA PRO A 106 7.81 15.70 -6.93
C PRO A 106 7.78 17.03 -7.69
N THR A 107 8.65 17.22 -8.68
CA THR A 107 8.80 18.48 -9.43
C THR A 107 8.34 18.37 -10.88
N GLU A 108 8.49 17.18 -11.47
CA GLU A 108 8.15 16.92 -12.87
C GLU A 108 6.93 16.00 -13.03
N GLY A 109 6.38 15.46 -11.94
CA GLY A 109 5.31 14.46 -11.96
C GLY A 109 4.28 14.63 -10.83
N MET A 110 3.63 13.52 -10.48
CA MET A 110 2.58 13.45 -9.45
C MET A 110 3.14 13.34 -8.02
N GLY A 111 4.44 13.04 -7.87
CA GLY A 111 5.09 12.98 -6.57
C GLY A 111 4.56 11.86 -5.66
N GLN A 112 4.23 10.67 -6.20
CA GLN A 112 3.95 9.52 -5.34
C GLN A 112 5.11 9.31 -4.34
N SER A 113 4.75 9.10 -3.08
CA SER A 113 5.63 9.28 -1.93
C SER A 113 5.57 8.13 -0.92
N TYR A 114 4.70 7.14 -1.14
CA TYR A 114 4.61 5.95 -0.29
C TYR A 114 4.23 4.72 -1.13
N ILE A 115 5.11 3.73 -1.18
CA ILE A 115 4.91 2.48 -1.91
C ILE A 115 4.88 1.27 -0.98
N ARG A 116 4.20 0.21 -1.40
CA ARG A 116 4.15 -1.08 -0.70
C ARG A 116 4.76 -2.20 -1.54
N ILE A 117 5.53 -3.08 -0.91
CA ILE A 117 6.15 -4.26 -1.53
C ILE A 117 5.90 -5.50 -0.68
N SER A 118 6.02 -6.68 -1.28
CA SER A 118 5.94 -7.94 -0.58
C SER A 118 7.28 -8.37 0.02
N ILE A 119 7.21 -9.04 1.17
CA ILE A 119 8.34 -9.78 1.75
C ILE A 119 8.21 -11.23 1.29
N GLY A 120 8.97 -11.61 0.25
CA GLY A 120 8.69 -12.82 -0.53
C GLY A 120 7.53 -12.59 -1.50
N CYS A 121 6.79 -13.65 -1.86
CA CYS A 121 5.73 -13.53 -2.85
C CYS A 121 4.48 -12.79 -2.35
N SER A 122 3.72 -12.26 -3.31
CA SER A 122 2.30 -11.90 -3.20
C SER A 122 1.50 -12.69 -4.24
N ASP A 123 0.19 -12.47 -4.34
CA ASP A 123 -0.63 -13.00 -5.42
C ASP A 123 -0.37 -12.37 -6.79
N PHE A 124 0.34 -11.24 -6.80
CA PHE A 124 0.85 -10.58 -7.99
C PHE A 124 2.36 -10.78 -8.17
N SER A 125 2.94 -11.82 -7.58
CA SER A 125 4.29 -12.29 -7.90
C SER A 125 4.31 -13.22 -9.12
N LEU A 126 5.50 -13.53 -9.64
CA LEU A 126 5.69 -14.40 -10.80
C LEU A 126 5.68 -15.90 -10.43
N SER A 127 5.74 -16.21 -9.13
CA SER A 127 5.60 -17.55 -8.54
C SER A 127 5.34 -17.45 -7.04
N GLU A 128 4.89 -18.53 -6.41
CA GLU A 128 4.90 -18.65 -4.95
C GLU A 128 6.31 -19.01 -4.44
N TYR A 129 6.86 -18.17 -3.58
CA TYR A 129 8.16 -18.37 -2.93
C TYR A 129 8.24 -17.60 -1.61
N THR A 130 9.14 -18.02 -0.74
CA THR A 130 9.66 -17.15 0.33
C THR A 130 11.17 -16.97 0.16
N LEU A 131 11.76 -16.08 0.95
CA LEU A 131 13.20 -15.84 0.95
C LEU A 131 13.98 -16.91 1.74
N CYS A 132 13.30 -17.98 2.20
CA CYS A 132 13.91 -19.05 3.00
C CYS A 132 13.13 -20.36 2.86
N ASP A 133 12.82 -20.80 1.64
CA ASP A 133 12.02 -22.02 1.41
C ASP A 133 12.71 -23.31 1.89
N THR A 134 14.04 -23.35 1.87
CA THR A 134 14.82 -24.40 2.53
C THR A 134 14.82 -24.18 4.04
N PRO A 135 14.47 -25.18 4.87
CA PRO A 135 14.48 -25.05 6.32
C PRO A 135 15.83 -24.58 6.89
N GLY A 136 15.79 -23.66 7.85
CA GLY A 136 16.96 -23.05 8.47
C GLY A 136 17.30 -21.69 7.90
N LEU A 137 17.38 -20.66 8.76
CA LEU A 137 17.62 -19.26 8.38
C LEU A 137 18.99 -18.98 7.76
N GLU A 138 19.93 -19.92 7.87
CA GLU A 138 21.19 -19.91 7.12
C GLU A 138 20.97 -19.98 5.60
N ASN A 139 19.80 -20.46 5.16
CA ASN A 139 19.42 -20.52 3.75
C ASN A 139 18.65 -19.28 3.27
N PHE A 140 18.54 -18.23 4.11
CA PHE A 140 17.91 -16.99 3.71
C PHE A 140 18.65 -16.35 2.52
N ALA A 141 17.93 -16.02 1.45
CA ALA A 141 18.45 -15.28 0.31
C ALA A 141 17.35 -14.51 -0.41
N LEU A 142 17.69 -13.33 -0.94
CA LEU A 142 16.88 -12.68 -1.97
C LEU A 142 16.80 -13.58 -3.21
N THR A 143 15.64 -13.64 -3.86
CA THR A 143 15.42 -14.50 -5.02
C THR A 143 15.55 -13.72 -6.33
N SER A 144 15.30 -14.39 -7.46
CA SER A 144 15.33 -13.74 -8.79
C SER A 144 14.25 -12.65 -8.91
N GLU A 145 13.10 -12.79 -8.25
CA GLU A 145 12.08 -11.75 -8.31
C GLU A 145 12.54 -10.44 -7.64
N GLU A 146 13.19 -10.52 -6.48
CA GLU A 146 13.80 -9.33 -5.87
C GLU A 146 14.93 -8.77 -6.74
N THR A 147 15.89 -9.62 -7.11
CA THR A 147 17.16 -9.18 -7.69
C THR A 147 17.06 -8.74 -9.16
N GLU A 148 16.14 -9.31 -9.93
CA GLU A 148 15.97 -8.99 -11.36
C GLU A 148 14.85 -7.99 -11.63
N TYR A 149 13.84 -7.89 -10.75
CA TYR A 149 12.65 -7.07 -10.98
C TYR A 149 12.47 -5.99 -9.91
N VAL A 150 12.21 -6.38 -8.65
CA VAL A 150 11.78 -5.41 -7.61
C VAL A 150 12.89 -4.42 -7.29
N ILE A 151 14.08 -4.87 -6.91
CA ILE A 151 15.20 -4.00 -6.52
C ILE A 151 15.63 -3.05 -7.65
N PRO A 152 15.78 -3.50 -8.91
CA PRO A 152 16.07 -2.59 -10.02
C PRO A 152 15.02 -1.49 -10.21
N ILE A 153 13.72 -1.81 -10.15
CA ILE A 153 12.64 -0.81 -10.26
C ILE A 153 12.66 0.16 -9.07
N LEU A 154 12.81 -0.35 -7.85
CA LEU A 154 12.91 0.49 -6.65
C LEU A 154 14.10 1.45 -6.72
N LYS A 155 15.25 1.01 -7.26
CA LYS A 155 16.41 1.90 -7.49
C LYS A 155 16.13 2.98 -8.53
N GLU A 156 15.41 2.67 -9.62
CA GLU A 156 14.97 3.68 -10.59
C GLU A 156 14.01 4.70 -9.94
N ILE A 157 13.08 4.24 -9.10
CA ILE A 157 12.15 5.10 -8.34
C ILE A 157 12.93 6.00 -7.35
N LEU A 158 13.84 5.44 -6.55
CA LEU A 158 14.63 6.18 -5.56
C LEU A 158 15.57 7.20 -6.21
N ALA A 159 16.05 6.95 -7.42
CA ALA A 159 16.82 7.94 -8.18
C ALA A 159 15.97 9.17 -8.60
N ILE A 160 14.65 9.00 -8.72
CA ILE A 160 13.70 10.06 -9.06
C ILE A 160 13.19 10.76 -7.80
N ASN A 161 12.84 9.99 -6.77
CA ASN A 161 12.35 10.46 -5.48
C ASN A 161 13.06 9.72 -4.33
N PRO A 162 14.19 10.25 -3.83
CA PRO A 162 14.95 9.63 -2.76
C PRO A 162 14.21 9.54 -1.42
N GLU A 163 13.15 10.33 -1.24
CA GLU A 163 12.37 10.44 0.01
C GLU A 163 11.12 9.54 0.01
N VAL A 164 10.90 8.73 -1.05
CA VAL A 164 9.77 7.81 -1.10
C VAL A 164 9.84 6.83 0.08
N LYS A 165 8.73 6.68 0.80
CA LYS A 165 8.61 5.71 1.89
C LYS A 165 8.26 4.34 1.32
N ILE A 166 8.81 3.29 1.92
CA ILE A 166 8.61 1.91 1.47
C ILE A 166 8.08 1.08 2.64
N MET A 167 6.91 0.47 2.44
CA MET A 167 6.30 -0.50 3.36
C MET A 167 6.52 -1.93 2.86
N GLY A 168 6.88 -2.86 3.74
CA GLY A 168 6.95 -4.30 3.45
C GLY A 168 5.90 -5.12 4.22
N SER A 169 5.26 -6.07 3.55
CA SER A 169 4.30 -7.01 4.18
C SER A 169 4.51 -8.43 3.64
N PRO A 170 4.61 -9.48 4.48
CA PRO A 170 4.62 -10.85 3.97
C PRO A 170 3.19 -11.36 3.72
N TRP A 171 2.98 -12.11 2.63
CA TRP A 171 1.74 -12.88 2.44
C TRP A 171 1.80 -14.21 3.18
N THR A 172 2.99 -14.79 3.32
CA THR A 172 3.19 -16.07 4.00
C THR A 172 4.59 -16.14 4.61
N PRO A 173 4.77 -16.79 5.77
CA PRO A 173 6.08 -17.24 6.21
C PRO A 173 6.58 -18.40 5.32
N PRO A 174 7.87 -18.77 5.41
CA PRO A 174 8.34 -20.05 4.89
C PRO A 174 7.45 -21.20 5.36
N ARG A 175 7.10 -22.10 4.44
CA ARG A 175 6.10 -23.15 4.70
C ARG A 175 6.47 -24.08 5.86
N TRP A 176 7.76 -24.28 6.10
CA TRP A 176 8.25 -25.09 7.23
C TRP A 176 8.03 -24.42 8.59
N MET A 177 7.71 -23.13 8.65
CA MET A 177 7.34 -22.43 9.88
C MET A 177 5.85 -22.53 10.22
N LYS A 178 5.04 -23.16 9.36
CA LYS A 178 3.58 -23.23 9.54
C LYS A 178 3.12 -24.51 10.24
N VAL A 179 2.06 -24.36 11.01
CA VAL A 179 1.24 -25.44 11.58
C VAL A 179 -0.21 -25.34 11.12
N ASN A 180 -0.93 -26.46 11.16
CA ASN A 180 -2.33 -26.52 10.73
C ASN A 180 -3.24 -25.66 11.62
N ASN A 181 -3.00 -25.69 12.94
CA ASN A 181 -3.62 -24.84 13.94
C ASN A 181 -2.76 -24.83 15.22
N LEU A 182 -3.07 -23.91 16.15
CA LEU A 182 -2.33 -23.75 17.41
C LEU A 182 -2.64 -24.79 18.51
N THR A 183 -3.54 -25.73 18.26
CA THR A 183 -3.86 -26.82 19.20
C THR A 183 -3.07 -28.09 18.86
N ASP A 184 -3.15 -28.55 17.61
CA ASP A 184 -2.54 -29.80 17.17
C ASP A 184 -1.07 -29.63 16.76
N LEU A 185 -0.67 -28.41 16.37
CA LEU A 185 0.70 -28.04 15.97
C LEU A 185 1.31 -28.97 14.91
N GLN A 186 0.51 -29.53 14.02
CA GLN A 186 1.01 -30.41 12.95
C GLN A 186 1.62 -29.57 11.83
N PRO A 187 2.80 -29.95 11.28
CA PRO A 187 3.41 -29.22 10.18
C PRO A 187 2.46 -29.00 9.01
N PHE A 188 2.45 -27.79 8.45
CA PHE A 188 1.51 -27.40 7.42
C PHE A 188 2.21 -26.83 6.20
N ASN A 189 2.66 -27.73 5.32
CA ASN A 189 3.43 -27.39 4.13
C ASN A 189 2.53 -26.84 2.99
N SER A 190 2.00 -25.63 3.16
CA SER A 190 1.11 -24.96 2.22
C SER A 190 1.42 -23.46 2.10
N TRP A 191 1.32 -22.92 0.88
CA TRP A 191 1.45 -21.48 0.63
C TRP A 191 0.33 -20.66 1.25
N THR A 192 -0.87 -21.24 1.32
CA THR A 192 -2.07 -20.60 1.87
C THR A 192 -2.41 -21.17 3.22
N SER A 193 -3.15 -20.41 4.03
CA SER A 193 -3.68 -20.82 5.34
C SER A 193 -2.58 -21.24 6.33
N GLY A 194 -2.96 -22.06 7.31
CA GLY A 194 -2.14 -22.41 8.46
C GLY A 194 -1.99 -21.25 9.44
N GLN A 195 -1.27 -21.51 10.52
CA GLN A 195 -0.90 -20.54 11.54
C GLN A 195 0.61 -20.60 11.77
N LEU A 196 1.20 -19.52 12.27
CA LEU A 196 2.63 -19.49 12.52
C LEU A 196 2.93 -20.36 13.74
N ASN A 197 3.85 -21.30 13.59
CA ASN A 197 4.25 -22.17 14.69
C ASN A 197 4.94 -21.33 15.78
N PRO A 198 4.47 -21.35 17.05
CA PRO A 198 5.14 -20.64 18.15
C PRO A 198 6.62 -21.00 18.30
N ALA A 199 7.02 -22.23 17.94
CA ALA A 199 8.42 -22.65 17.95
C ALA A 199 9.32 -21.83 17.00
N HIS A 200 8.73 -21.19 15.99
CA HIS A 200 9.43 -20.40 14.97
C HIS A 200 9.18 -18.89 15.08
N TYR A 201 8.57 -18.38 16.17
CA TYR A 201 8.38 -16.92 16.32
C TYR A 201 9.70 -16.17 16.37
N GLY A 202 10.72 -16.72 17.04
CA GLY A 202 12.07 -16.15 17.05
C GLY A 202 12.70 -16.14 15.66
N ASP A 203 12.63 -17.28 14.95
CA ASP A 203 13.19 -17.41 13.61
C ASP A 203 12.49 -16.49 12.60
N TYR A 204 11.17 -16.37 12.70
CA TYR A 204 10.41 -15.51 11.81
C TYR A 204 10.68 -14.03 12.09
N ALA A 205 10.91 -13.63 13.34
CA ALA A 205 11.38 -12.27 13.63
C ALA A 205 12.78 -12.02 13.03
N ASP A 206 13.69 -12.99 13.11
CA ASP A 206 15.01 -12.90 12.45
C ASP A 206 14.91 -12.87 10.91
N TYR A 207 13.88 -13.50 10.32
CA TYR A 207 13.59 -13.40 8.89
C TYR A 207 13.26 -11.95 8.46
N PHE A 208 12.47 -11.21 9.25
CA PHE A 208 12.24 -9.78 9.01
C PHE A 208 13.53 -8.97 9.11
N VAL A 209 14.36 -9.22 10.14
CA VAL A 209 15.64 -8.52 10.32
C VAL A 209 16.57 -8.75 9.13
N LYS A 210 16.69 -10.00 8.68
CA LYS A 210 17.49 -10.36 7.50
C LYS A 210 16.98 -9.67 6.23
N TRP A 211 15.66 -9.61 6.06
CA TRP A 211 15.07 -8.94 4.90
C TRP A 211 15.32 -7.43 4.89
N ILE A 212 15.13 -6.75 6.02
CA ILE A 212 15.40 -5.31 6.13
C ILE A 212 16.88 -5.02 5.80
N HIS A 213 17.82 -5.75 6.43
CA HIS A 213 19.23 -5.57 6.14
C HIS A 213 19.60 -5.88 4.67
N ALA A 214 19.02 -6.92 4.08
CA ALA A 214 19.26 -7.25 2.68
C ALA A 214 18.81 -6.12 1.72
N PHE A 215 17.74 -5.40 2.05
CA PHE A 215 17.31 -4.21 1.30
C PHE A 215 18.17 -2.97 1.60
N GLU A 216 18.58 -2.77 2.86
CA GLU A 216 19.51 -1.69 3.24
C GLU A 216 20.87 -1.84 2.53
N GLU A 217 21.38 -3.06 2.37
CA GLU A 217 22.59 -3.37 1.60
C GLU A 217 22.46 -2.98 0.12
N GLN A 218 21.24 -2.90 -0.40
CA GLN A 218 20.93 -2.41 -1.74
C GLN A 218 20.70 -0.90 -1.79
N GLY A 219 20.86 -0.18 -0.67
CA GLY A 219 20.58 1.25 -0.54
C GLY A 219 19.09 1.57 -0.46
N ILE A 220 18.25 0.60 -0.06
CA ILE A 220 16.79 0.74 0.01
C ILE A 220 16.38 0.70 1.49
N ASN A 221 15.95 1.85 2.01
CA ASN A 221 15.51 1.96 3.40
C ASN A 221 14.04 1.55 3.55
N ILE A 222 13.76 0.60 4.43
CA ILE A 222 12.39 0.19 4.75
C ILE A 222 11.82 1.11 5.84
N TYR A 223 10.80 1.91 5.49
CA TYR A 223 10.17 2.85 6.41
C TYR A 223 9.25 2.15 7.41
N SER A 224 8.50 1.13 6.96
CA SER A 224 7.60 0.39 7.84
C SER A 224 7.35 -1.05 7.36
N VAL A 225 6.84 -1.88 8.25
CA VAL A 225 6.33 -3.22 7.92
C VAL A 225 4.99 -3.51 8.59
N THR A 226 4.26 -4.48 8.04
CA THR A 226 3.17 -5.17 8.74
C THR A 226 3.58 -6.62 9.03
N PRO A 227 3.19 -7.22 10.17
CA PRO A 227 3.57 -8.60 10.49
C PRO A 227 3.05 -9.66 9.52
N GLN A 228 1.94 -9.36 8.85
CA GLN A 228 1.24 -10.27 7.93
C GLN A 228 0.25 -9.45 7.11
N ASN A 229 0.22 -9.65 5.79
CA ASN A 229 -0.86 -9.17 4.92
C ASN A 229 -2.16 -9.93 5.22
N GLU A 230 -3.27 -9.22 5.42
CA GLU A 230 -4.60 -9.80 5.57
C GLU A 230 -4.66 -11.01 6.53
N PRO A 231 -4.25 -10.89 7.80
CA PRO A 231 -4.07 -12.02 8.71
C PRO A 231 -5.33 -12.81 9.03
N LEU A 232 -6.52 -12.36 8.62
CA LEU A 232 -7.76 -13.14 8.80
C LEU A 232 -8.13 -13.93 7.53
N ASN A 233 -7.48 -13.66 6.41
CA ASN A 233 -7.70 -14.33 5.13
C ASN A 233 -6.92 -15.66 5.08
N ARG A 234 -7.65 -16.77 4.96
CA ARG A 234 -7.07 -18.13 4.79
C ARG A 234 -6.90 -18.54 3.32
N GLY A 235 -7.38 -17.73 2.39
CA GLY A 235 -7.40 -17.99 0.95
C GLY A 235 -6.19 -17.40 0.22
N ASN A 236 -6.45 -16.75 -0.92
CA ASN A 236 -5.44 -16.18 -1.82
C ASN A 236 -4.47 -17.25 -2.42
N SER A 237 -3.43 -16.85 -3.16
CA SER A 237 -2.36 -17.77 -3.62
C SER A 237 -1.28 -18.00 -2.56
N ALA A 238 -1.08 -17.02 -1.69
CA ALA A 238 -0.24 -17.09 -0.49
C ALA A 238 -0.96 -16.39 0.68
N SER A 239 -1.00 -17.03 1.85
CA SER A 239 -1.64 -16.49 3.05
C SER A 239 -1.17 -17.18 4.32
N LEU A 240 -1.35 -16.50 5.46
CA LEU A 240 -1.20 -17.06 6.79
C LEU A 240 -2.31 -16.49 7.67
N PHE A 241 -3.04 -17.35 8.37
CA PHE A 241 -3.96 -16.88 9.41
C PHE A 241 -3.17 -16.53 10.67
N MET A 242 -3.41 -15.34 11.22
CA MET A 242 -2.82 -14.86 12.46
C MET A 242 -3.85 -14.03 13.24
N GLY A 243 -4.54 -14.62 14.21
CA GLY A 243 -5.46 -13.87 15.07
C GLY A 243 -4.73 -12.85 15.95
N TRP A 244 -5.47 -11.90 16.54
CA TRP A 244 -4.86 -10.81 17.33
C TRP A 244 -3.99 -11.28 18.50
N ARG A 245 -4.32 -12.41 19.13
CA ARG A 245 -3.52 -13.00 20.22
C ARG A 245 -2.17 -13.49 19.71
N GLU A 246 -2.14 -14.06 18.50
CA GLU A 246 -0.93 -14.54 17.86
C GLU A 246 -0.05 -13.38 17.43
N GLN A 247 -0.64 -12.35 16.81
CA GLN A 247 0.11 -11.16 16.42
C GLN A 247 0.63 -10.39 17.64
N LEU A 248 -0.15 -10.29 18.72
CA LEU A 248 0.34 -9.75 20.00
C LEU A 248 1.58 -10.50 20.48
N GLU A 249 1.50 -11.83 20.58
CA GLU A 249 2.60 -12.65 21.09
C GLU A 249 3.86 -12.51 20.20
N PHE A 250 3.69 -12.68 18.88
CA PHE A 250 4.77 -12.55 17.92
C PHE A 250 5.40 -11.16 17.95
N VAL A 251 4.59 -10.10 17.87
CA VAL A 251 5.11 -8.73 17.78
C VAL A 251 5.76 -8.29 19.09
N LYS A 252 5.08 -8.52 20.22
CA LYS A 252 5.54 -8.06 21.54
C LYS A 252 6.81 -8.78 22.00
N ASN A 253 6.84 -10.10 21.88
CA ASN A 253 7.87 -10.91 22.52
C ASN A 253 8.99 -11.34 21.55
N HIS A 254 8.80 -11.19 20.24
CA HIS A 254 9.80 -11.60 19.25
C HIS A 254 10.18 -10.48 18.28
N LEU A 255 9.23 -9.88 17.57
CA LEU A 255 9.55 -8.90 16.53
C LEU A 255 10.12 -7.58 17.09
N VAL A 256 9.44 -6.97 18.07
CA VAL A 256 9.89 -5.71 18.69
C VAL A 256 11.27 -5.85 19.35
N PRO A 257 11.57 -6.87 20.17
CA PRO A 257 12.91 -7.04 20.73
C PRO A 257 14.00 -7.14 19.67
N LYS A 258 13.74 -7.84 18.56
CA LYS A 258 14.68 -7.98 17.45
C LYS A 258 14.90 -6.66 16.70
N PHE A 259 13.84 -5.88 16.47
CA PHE A 259 13.94 -4.57 15.86
C PHE A 259 14.74 -3.59 16.72
N LYS A 260 14.53 -3.61 18.05
CA LYS A 260 15.33 -2.81 18.99
C LYS A 260 16.78 -3.25 19.04
N ALA A 261 17.05 -4.55 19.05
CA ALA A 261 18.41 -5.09 19.05
C ALA A 261 19.18 -4.74 17.76
N ALA A 262 18.49 -4.70 16.61
CA ALA A 262 19.04 -4.25 15.33
C ALA A 262 19.08 -2.71 15.19
N ALA A 263 18.58 -1.97 16.18
CA ALA A 263 18.46 -0.51 16.16
C ALA A 263 17.71 0.06 14.94
N PHE A 264 16.71 -0.68 14.44
CA PHE A 264 15.90 -0.23 13.32
C PHE A 264 15.04 0.98 13.68
N LYS A 265 14.90 1.88 12.70
CA LYS A 265 13.90 2.97 12.71
C LYS A 265 12.58 2.56 12.02
N THR A 266 12.56 1.37 11.42
CA THR A 266 11.39 0.82 10.72
C THR A 266 10.22 0.68 11.68
N LYS A 267 9.09 1.30 11.33
CA LYS A 267 7.84 1.23 12.09
C LYS A 267 7.14 -0.10 11.89
N ILE A 268 6.41 -0.58 12.89
CA ILE A 268 5.48 -1.71 12.75
C ILE A 268 4.05 -1.18 12.79
N TYR A 269 3.25 -1.53 11.78
CA TYR A 269 1.80 -1.36 11.78
C TYR A 269 1.12 -2.72 11.95
N LEU A 270 0.15 -2.78 12.86
CA LEU A 270 -0.64 -3.99 13.13
C LEU A 270 -1.76 -4.17 12.10
N PHE A 271 -2.41 -5.33 12.16
CA PHE A 271 -3.61 -5.69 11.42
C PHE A 271 -3.45 -5.85 9.91
N ASP A 272 -3.45 -4.77 9.11
CA ASP A 272 -3.31 -4.81 7.64
C ASP A 272 -4.44 -5.60 6.94
N HIS A 273 -5.68 -5.31 7.33
CA HIS A 273 -6.88 -5.98 6.78
C HIS A 273 -8.16 -5.12 6.88
N ASN A 274 -9.32 -5.72 6.61
CA ASN A 274 -10.60 -5.03 6.40
C ASN A 274 -11.19 -4.41 7.66
N PHE A 275 -11.93 -3.30 7.49
CA PHE A 275 -12.61 -2.58 8.57
C PHE A 275 -13.55 -3.45 9.41
N ASN A 276 -14.22 -4.43 8.80
CA ASN A 276 -15.17 -5.29 9.51
C ASN A 276 -14.55 -6.54 10.16
N TYR A 277 -13.21 -6.69 10.13
CA TYR A 277 -12.54 -7.87 10.69
C TYR A 277 -13.09 -9.20 10.13
N ASP A 278 -13.51 -9.19 8.86
CA ASP A 278 -14.20 -10.27 8.14
C ASP A 278 -15.44 -10.82 8.87
N ASN A 279 -16.06 -9.98 9.70
CA ASN A 279 -17.18 -10.32 10.58
C ASN A 279 -16.86 -11.46 11.56
N MET A 280 -15.60 -11.59 11.99
CA MET A 280 -15.16 -12.53 13.02
C MET A 280 -15.21 -11.86 14.40
N PRO A 281 -16.21 -12.15 15.27
CA PRO A 281 -16.43 -11.35 16.48
C PRO A 281 -15.25 -11.38 17.48
N ASP A 282 -14.50 -12.48 17.56
CA ASP A 282 -13.30 -12.56 18.40
C ASP A 282 -12.15 -11.68 17.89
N GLN A 283 -12.18 -11.29 16.61
CA GLN A 283 -11.19 -10.44 15.95
C GLN A 283 -11.61 -8.98 15.84
N ASN A 284 -12.85 -8.62 16.16
CA ASN A 284 -13.27 -7.21 16.28
C ASN A 284 -12.30 -6.44 17.19
N ASP A 285 -12.05 -5.17 16.90
CA ASP A 285 -11.08 -4.36 17.66
C ASP A 285 -9.67 -4.97 17.63
N TYR A 286 -9.28 -5.63 16.53
CA TYR A 286 -8.00 -6.36 16.43
C TYR A 286 -6.81 -5.55 16.96
N PRO A 287 -6.51 -4.33 16.46
CA PRO A 287 -5.37 -3.56 16.96
C PRO A 287 -5.59 -3.01 18.39
N VAL A 288 -6.82 -2.63 18.73
CA VAL A 288 -7.20 -2.12 20.06
C VAL A 288 -6.90 -3.15 21.15
N LYS A 289 -7.26 -4.43 20.92
CA LYS A 289 -6.96 -5.52 21.86
C LYS A 289 -5.45 -5.72 22.09
N ILE A 290 -4.64 -5.50 21.06
CA ILE A 290 -3.17 -5.56 21.16
C ILE A 290 -2.65 -4.35 21.95
N TYR A 291 -3.21 -3.15 21.73
CA TYR A 291 -2.86 -1.96 22.49
C TYR A 291 -3.22 -2.10 23.97
N ASP A 292 -4.41 -2.61 24.29
CA ASP A 292 -4.89 -2.86 25.66
C ASP A 292 -3.98 -3.83 26.42
N ALA A 293 -3.43 -4.84 25.73
CA ALA A 293 -2.51 -5.82 26.30
C ALA A 293 -1.07 -5.27 26.53
N GLY A 294 -0.83 -4.02 26.14
CA GLY A 294 0.45 -3.33 26.28
C GLY A 294 1.43 -3.75 25.19
N ILE A 295 1.68 -2.84 24.25
CA ILE A 295 2.66 -2.98 23.17
C ILE A 295 3.57 -1.74 23.12
N ASP A 296 4.83 -1.95 22.75
CA ASP A 296 5.86 -0.93 22.72
C ASP A 296 5.55 0.16 21.68
N ALA A 297 5.23 1.37 22.16
CA ALA A 297 4.80 2.47 21.30
C ALA A 297 5.92 3.16 20.53
N ASP A 298 7.18 2.91 20.89
CA ASP A 298 8.32 3.48 20.16
C ASP A 298 8.57 2.74 18.82
N VAL A 299 8.11 1.49 18.72
CA VAL A 299 8.31 0.64 17.54
C VAL A 299 6.99 0.33 16.83
N VAL A 300 5.93 0.04 17.59
CA VAL A 300 4.59 -0.22 17.04
C VAL A 300 3.84 1.10 16.92
N ALA A 301 3.84 1.67 15.73
CA ALA A 301 3.32 3.00 15.46
C ALA A 301 1.78 3.03 15.48
N GLY A 302 1.14 1.99 14.98
CA GLY A 302 -0.28 2.08 14.65
C GLY A 302 -0.88 0.83 14.03
N ALA A 303 -1.94 1.03 13.25
CA ALA A 303 -2.65 -0.02 12.51
C ALA A 303 -2.80 0.33 11.03
N ALA A 304 -2.78 -0.71 10.20
CA ALA A 304 -3.01 -0.66 8.77
C ALA A 304 -4.39 -1.24 8.42
N TYR A 305 -5.08 -0.65 7.45
CA TYR A 305 -6.43 -1.06 7.04
C TYR A 305 -6.60 -1.13 5.52
N HIS A 306 -7.43 -2.09 5.10
CA HIS A 306 -7.96 -2.28 3.74
C HIS A 306 -9.49 -2.03 3.75
N ASN A 307 -10.11 -1.88 2.58
CA ASN A 307 -11.55 -1.59 2.44
C ASN A 307 -12.37 -2.66 1.72
N TYR A 308 -11.91 -3.91 1.61
CA TYR A 308 -12.68 -4.96 0.93
C TYR A 308 -13.94 -5.37 1.70
N GLY A 309 -14.04 -5.03 2.98
CA GLY A 309 -15.21 -5.22 3.82
C GLY A 309 -15.32 -4.18 4.94
N GLY A 310 -16.56 -3.87 5.34
CA GLY A 310 -16.87 -2.91 6.41
C GLY A 310 -16.97 -1.47 5.95
N ASP A 311 -16.87 -0.54 6.90
CA ASP A 311 -17.03 0.90 6.67
C ASP A 311 -15.88 1.69 7.30
N LYS A 312 -15.41 2.73 6.59
CA LYS A 312 -14.29 3.58 7.01
C LYS A 312 -14.52 4.33 8.33
N SER A 313 -15.75 4.39 8.85
CA SER A 313 -16.02 4.92 10.19
C SER A 313 -15.30 4.15 11.29
N GLU A 314 -14.89 2.90 11.04
CA GLU A 314 -14.01 2.14 11.94
C GLU A 314 -12.71 2.91 12.24
N LEU A 315 -12.14 3.60 11.26
CA LEU A 315 -10.93 4.41 11.47
C LEU A 315 -11.14 5.52 12.52
N LEU A 316 -12.35 6.11 12.58
CA LEU A 316 -12.70 7.11 13.60
C LEU A 316 -12.84 6.46 14.98
N ASP A 317 -13.45 5.28 15.05
CA ASP A 317 -13.60 4.52 16.30
C ASP A 317 -12.23 4.14 16.89
N ILE A 318 -11.33 3.61 16.05
CA ILE A 318 -9.96 3.25 16.44
C ILE A 318 -9.18 4.47 16.90
N HIS A 319 -9.24 5.57 16.14
CA HIS A 319 -8.58 6.82 16.53
C HIS A 319 -9.16 7.38 17.85
N GLN A 320 -10.47 7.29 18.07
CA GLN A 320 -11.10 7.75 19.31
C GLN A 320 -10.63 6.94 20.53
N LYS A 321 -10.45 5.62 20.37
CA LYS A 321 -9.94 4.73 21.43
C LYS A 321 -8.44 4.96 21.67
N TYR A 322 -7.66 5.21 20.62
CA TYR A 322 -6.20 5.34 20.68
C TYR A 322 -5.68 6.50 19.81
N PRO A 323 -5.85 7.77 20.24
CA PRO A 323 -5.55 8.94 19.41
C PRO A 323 -4.06 9.14 19.12
N ASP A 324 -3.18 8.59 19.96
CA ASP A 324 -1.73 8.65 19.79
C ASP A 324 -1.18 7.55 18.86
N ARG A 325 -2.04 6.62 18.39
CA ARG A 325 -1.66 5.55 17.46
C ARG A 325 -1.93 5.99 16.03
N GLU A 326 -0.98 5.69 15.15
CA GLU A 326 -1.05 6.03 13.74
C GLU A 326 -2.06 5.14 13.00
N LEU A 327 -2.68 5.68 11.94
CA LEU A 327 -3.50 4.91 11.00
C LEU A 327 -2.95 5.08 9.59
N VAL A 328 -2.88 3.99 8.83
CA VAL A 328 -2.49 3.99 7.41
C VAL A 328 -3.46 3.13 6.61
N PHE A 329 -3.84 3.61 5.42
CA PHE A 329 -4.64 2.85 4.48
C PHE A 329 -3.71 2.22 3.44
N THR A 330 -3.66 0.90 3.38
CA THR A 330 -2.55 0.16 2.76
C THR A 330 -2.93 -0.64 1.54
N GLU A 331 -4.23 -0.86 1.30
CA GLU A 331 -4.68 -1.58 0.11
C GLU A 331 -6.14 -1.33 -0.25
N THR A 332 -6.39 -1.19 -1.55
CA THR A 332 -7.71 -1.26 -2.21
C THR A 332 -7.48 -1.64 -3.67
N SER A 333 -8.47 -2.28 -4.28
CA SER A 333 -8.39 -2.72 -5.66
C SER A 333 -9.59 -2.29 -6.49
N ILE A 334 -9.35 -2.10 -7.78
CA ILE A 334 -10.37 -1.98 -8.83
C ILE A 334 -10.29 -3.22 -9.72
N GLY A 335 -11.43 -3.64 -10.26
CA GLY A 335 -11.49 -4.82 -11.12
C GLY A 335 -12.84 -5.01 -11.79
N THR A 336 -13.11 -6.23 -12.24
CA THR A 336 -14.36 -6.51 -12.98
C THR A 336 -15.60 -6.43 -12.10
N TRP A 337 -15.48 -6.74 -10.80
CA TRP A 337 -16.60 -6.75 -9.84
C TRP A 337 -17.16 -5.36 -9.52
N ASN A 338 -16.38 -4.30 -9.76
CA ASN A 338 -16.77 -2.92 -9.51
C ASN A 338 -16.56 -2.04 -10.75
N ASP A 339 -16.65 -2.56 -11.97
CA ASP A 339 -16.47 -1.76 -13.20
C ASP A 339 -15.22 -0.85 -13.18
N GLY A 340 -14.08 -1.43 -12.76
CA GLY A 340 -12.87 -0.70 -12.41
C GLY A 340 -12.23 0.10 -13.54
N ARG A 341 -12.55 -0.20 -14.80
CA ARG A 341 -12.04 0.53 -15.97
C ARG A 341 -12.90 1.74 -16.33
N ASN A 342 -14.09 1.87 -15.76
CA ASN A 342 -15.03 2.94 -16.07
C ASN A 342 -14.83 4.13 -15.12
N LEU A 343 -14.06 5.12 -15.57
CA LEU A 343 -13.73 6.30 -14.78
C LEU A 343 -14.98 7.14 -14.42
N GLU A 344 -16.03 7.11 -15.24
CA GLU A 344 -17.27 7.83 -14.95
C GLU A 344 -17.94 7.33 -13.68
N VAL A 345 -17.78 6.04 -13.39
CA VAL A 345 -18.32 5.37 -12.19
C VAL A 345 -17.32 5.42 -11.04
N ARG A 346 -16.02 5.24 -11.31
CA ARG A 346 -15.00 5.06 -10.27
C ARG A 346 -14.49 6.36 -9.64
N LEU A 347 -14.19 7.38 -10.42
CA LEU A 347 -13.39 8.53 -9.94
C LEU A 347 -13.97 9.19 -8.68
N ILE A 348 -15.28 9.43 -8.64
CA ILE A 348 -15.92 10.15 -7.53
C ILE A 348 -16.05 9.27 -6.29
N GLU A 349 -16.36 7.99 -6.47
CA GLU A 349 -16.48 7.03 -5.38
C GLU A 349 -15.11 6.77 -4.76
N ASP A 350 -14.10 6.45 -5.56
CA ASP A 350 -12.75 6.15 -5.07
C ASP A 350 -12.14 7.38 -4.37
N MET A 351 -12.34 8.59 -4.90
CA MET A 351 -11.85 9.80 -4.24
C MET A 351 -12.56 10.08 -2.90
N ARG A 352 -13.85 9.71 -2.78
CA ARG A 352 -14.64 9.89 -1.56
C ARG A 352 -14.32 8.82 -0.51
N GLU A 353 -14.19 7.58 -0.92
CA GLU A 353 -14.11 6.43 -0.02
C GLU A 353 -12.67 6.09 0.34
N VAL A 354 -11.78 6.07 -0.67
CA VAL A 354 -10.37 5.68 -0.51
C VAL A 354 -9.51 6.88 -0.14
N ALA A 355 -9.54 7.95 -0.93
CA ALA A 355 -8.63 9.07 -0.73
C ALA A 355 -9.08 9.97 0.44
N LEU A 356 -10.03 10.87 0.22
CA LEU A 356 -10.45 11.83 1.26
C LEU A 356 -11.17 11.14 2.43
N GLY A 357 -11.85 10.02 2.17
CA GLY A 357 -12.59 9.28 3.18
C GLY A 357 -11.68 8.73 4.28
N THR A 358 -10.52 8.19 3.92
CA THR A 358 -9.57 7.66 4.90
C THR A 358 -8.76 8.78 5.55
N ILE A 359 -8.34 9.80 4.79
CA ILE A 359 -7.59 10.96 5.31
C ILE A 359 -8.42 11.74 6.33
N ASN A 360 -9.69 12.02 6.03
CA ASN A 360 -10.58 12.71 6.97
C ASN A 360 -10.95 11.86 8.19
N ASN A 361 -10.61 10.56 8.14
CA ASN A 361 -10.70 9.62 9.25
C ASN A 361 -9.31 9.24 9.78
N TRP A 362 -8.37 10.19 9.78
CA TRP A 362 -7.04 10.12 10.42
C TRP A 362 -5.97 9.25 9.76
N ALA A 363 -6.23 8.65 8.60
CA ALA A 363 -5.17 7.96 7.87
C ALA A 363 -4.06 8.95 7.47
N LYS A 364 -2.81 8.59 7.78
CA LYS A 364 -1.60 9.36 7.46
C LYS A 364 -1.07 9.06 6.06
N GLY A 365 -1.47 7.94 5.46
CA GLY A 365 -1.11 7.60 4.10
C GLY A 365 -2.16 6.70 3.45
N VAL A 366 -2.18 6.74 2.12
CA VAL A 366 -3.11 5.96 1.29
C VAL A 366 -2.32 5.29 0.18
N ILE A 367 -2.30 3.96 0.19
CA ILE A 367 -1.61 3.12 -0.79
C ILE A 367 -2.67 2.27 -1.48
N VAL A 368 -2.81 2.41 -2.80
CA VAL A 368 -3.65 1.51 -3.60
C VAL A 368 -2.85 0.25 -3.98
N TRP A 369 -3.50 -0.74 -4.58
CA TRP A 369 -2.83 -1.96 -5.00
C TRP A 369 -1.91 -1.76 -6.22
N ASN A 370 -1.74 -2.78 -7.07
CA ASN A 370 -0.79 -2.77 -8.19
C ASN A 370 -0.75 -1.44 -8.98
N LEU A 371 0.43 -0.85 -9.11
CA LEU A 371 0.63 0.34 -9.94
C LEU A 371 0.39 0.05 -11.44
N MET A 372 0.77 -1.14 -11.92
CA MET A 372 0.64 -1.54 -13.32
C MET A 372 0.36 -3.04 -13.46
N LEU A 373 -0.63 -3.40 -14.27
CA LEU A 373 -1.02 -4.79 -14.58
C LEU A 373 -1.07 -5.09 -16.07
#